data_AF-A0A4P8IXP0-F1
#
_entry.id   AF-A0A4P8IXP0-F1
#
_cell.length_a   1.000
_cell.length_b   1.000
_cell.length_c   1.000
_cell.angle_alpha   90.00
_cell.angle_beta   90.00
_cell.angle_gamma   90.00
#
_symmetry.space_group_name_H-M   'P 1'
#
loop_
_entity.id
_entity.type
_entity.pdbx_description
1 polymer ?
#
loop_
_entity_poly.entity_id
_entity_poly.type
_entity_poly.pdbx_seq_one_letter_code
_entity_poly.pdbx_strand_id
1 'polypeptide(L)'
;MHALAILVSYPDRVMPAFFATEGLIEAAASIGRRLRIEIHSALGVHNTLTREEIDASPAILVVADRAIDDARFNGKRIVTLSFGQAVQDARAVLAAANAEAPASLVNAA
;
A
#
# COMPACT_ATOMS: atom_id res chain seq x y z
N MET A 1 11.74 -10.95 -9.76
CA MET A 1 11.30 -10.47 -8.43
C MET A 1 10.41 -9.26 -8.65
N HIS A 2 9.11 -9.35 -8.36
CA HIS A 2 8.17 -8.25 -8.60
C HIS A 2 8.09 -7.34 -7.37
N ALA A 3 8.30 -6.03 -7.58
CA ALA A 3 8.10 -5.04 -6.54
C ALA A 3 6.59 -4.83 -6.29
N LEU A 4 6.22 -4.51 -5.06
CA LEU A 4 4.89 -4.03 -4.73
C LEU A 4 4.97 -2.54 -4.40
N ALA A 5 4.04 -1.77 -4.92
CA ALA A 5 3.89 -0.35 -4.61
C ALA A 5 2.72 -0.16 -3.64
N ILE A 6 2.98 0.51 -2.52
CA ILE A 6 1.98 0.85 -1.51
C ILE A 6 1.93 2.37 -1.36
N LEU A 7 0.73 2.91 -1.31
CA LEU A 7 0.46 4.29 -0.97
C LEU A 7 -0.25 4.34 0.38
N VAL A 8 0.30 5.10 1.32
CA VAL A 8 -0.17 5.20 2.70
C VAL A 8 -0.55 6.66 2.96
N SER A 9 -1.82 6.98 3.23
CA SER A 9 -2.29 8.37 3.41
C SER A 9 -2.92 8.61 4.78
N TYR A 10 -2.18 9.27 5.67
CA TYR A 10 -2.58 9.58 7.05
C TYR A 10 -2.07 10.95 7.49
N PRO A 11 -2.77 12.03 7.10
CA PRO A 11 -2.33 13.39 7.40
C PRO A 11 -2.20 13.63 8.91
N ASP A 12 -3.13 13.10 9.71
CA ASP A 12 -3.23 13.39 11.14
C ASP A 12 -2.49 12.38 12.04
N ARG A 13 -1.91 11.31 11.48
CA ARG A 13 -1.36 10.16 12.24
C ARG A 13 0.03 9.73 11.75
N VAL A 14 0.99 10.64 11.84
CA VAL A 14 2.37 10.47 11.32
C VAL A 14 3.10 9.29 11.97
N MET A 15 3.11 9.17 13.30
CA MET A 15 3.86 8.11 14.01
C MET A 15 3.27 6.70 13.77
N PRO A 16 1.95 6.47 13.91
CA PRO A 16 1.37 5.17 13.58
C PRO A 16 1.63 4.76 12.12
N ALA A 17 1.51 5.70 11.18
CA ALA A 17 1.74 5.41 9.76
C ALA A 17 3.18 4.91 9.51
N PHE A 18 4.17 5.53 10.17
CA PHE A 18 5.56 5.09 10.11
C PHE A 18 5.75 3.66 10.61
N PHE A 19 5.19 3.31 11.77
CA PHE A 19 5.30 1.94 12.30
C PHE A 19 4.57 0.91 11.44
N ALA A 20 3.42 1.28 10.86
CA ALA A 20 2.71 0.43 9.91
C ALA A 20 3.56 0.14 8.67
N THR A 21 4.24 1.15 8.13
CA THR A 21 5.13 1.00 6.98
C THR A 21 6.33 0.13 7.27
N GLU A 22 6.96 0.27 8.44
CA GLU A 22 8.07 -0.61 8.83
C GLU A 22 7.63 -2.07 8.94
N GLY A 23 6.47 -2.35 9.55
CA GLY A 23 5.91 -3.70 9.63
C GLY A 23 5.62 -4.32 8.25
N LEU A 24 5.15 -3.51 7.29
CA LEU A 24 4.94 -3.95 5.91
C LEU A 24 6.26 -4.27 5.20
N ILE A 25 7.31 -3.45 5.41
CA ILE A 25 8.64 -3.68 4.85
C ILE A 25 9.24 -4.98 5.41
N GLU A 26 9.16 -5.19 6.73
CA GLU A 26 9.66 -6.38 7.39
C GLU A 26 8.91 -7.64 6.92
N ALA A 27 7.58 -7.57 6.83
CA ALA A 27 6.77 -8.68 6.33
C ALA A 27 7.12 -9.01 4.87
N ALA A 28 7.32 -8.01 4.01
CA ALA A 28 7.71 -8.20 2.61
C ALA A 28 9.11 -8.83 2.50
N ALA A 29 10.06 -8.37 3.32
CA ALA A 29 11.41 -8.93 3.38
C ALA A 29 11.38 -10.41 3.82
N SER A 30 10.52 -10.77 4.77
CA SER A 30 10.39 -12.16 5.26
C SER A 30 9.94 -13.16 4.17
N ILE A 31 9.29 -12.68 3.11
CA ILE A 31 8.85 -13.47 1.96
C ILE A 31 9.70 -13.23 0.70
N GLY A 32 10.88 -12.61 0.85
CA GLY A 32 11.83 -12.38 -0.26
C GLY A 32 11.36 -11.34 -1.28
N ARG A 33 10.49 -10.40 -0.89
CA ARG A 33 9.95 -9.35 -1.77
C ARG A 33 10.53 -7.99 -1.42
N ARG A 34 10.54 -7.11 -2.43
CA ARG A 34 10.82 -5.69 -2.26
C ARG A 34 9.54 -4.90 -2.29
N LEU A 35 9.41 -4.01 -1.33
CA LEU A 35 8.27 -3.11 -1.17
C LEU A 35 8.72 -1.68 -1.42
N ARG A 36 7.93 -0.93 -2.19
CA ARG A 36 8.05 0.51 -2.32
C ARG A 36 6.83 1.14 -1.70
N ILE A 37 7.05 2.12 -0.82
CA ILE A 37 5.98 2.79 -0.11
C ILE A 37 6.11 4.29 -0.31
N GLU A 38 5.04 4.92 -0.77
CA GLU A 38 4.83 6.37 -0.74
C GLU A 38 3.92 6.72 0.44
N ILE A 39 4.30 7.75 1.20
CA ILE A 39 3.61 8.17 2.42
C ILE A 39 3.10 9.59 2.24
N HIS A 40 1.79 9.80 2.42
CA HIS A 40 1.14 11.10 2.44
C HIS A 40 0.80 11.46 3.89
N SER A 41 1.43 12.50 4.41
CA SER A 41 1.22 12.98 5.78
C SER A 41 0.96 14.49 5.80
N ALA A 42 0.64 15.08 6.95
CA ALA A 42 0.53 16.54 7.08
C ALA A 42 1.87 17.26 6.80
N LEU A 43 3.00 16.55 6.89
CA LEU A 43 4.33 17.07 6.55
C LEU A 43 4.62 17.02 5.04
N GLY A 44 3.70 16.46 4.24
CA GLY A 44 3.83 16.30 2.80
C GLY A 44 3.89 14.85 2.35
N VAL A 45 4.28 14.68 1.08
CA VAL A 45 4.47 13.38 0.43
C VAL A 45 5.94 12.97 0.54
N HIS A 46 6.18 11.76 1.03
CA HIS A 46 7.51 11.16 1.17
C HIS A 46 7.59 9.88 0.36
N ASN A 47 8.80 9.56 -0.11
CA ASN A 47 9.10 8.34 -0.84
C ASN A 47 8.20 8.15 -2.08
N THR A 48 7.94 9.24 -2.80
CA THR A 48 7.08 9.25 -3.99
C THR A 48 7.48 8.14 -4.96
N LEU A 49 6.52 7.28 -5.32
CA LEU A 49 6.74 6.21 -6.28
C LEU A 49 7.03 6.80 -7.66
N THR A 50 8.07 6.31 -8.31
CA THR A 50 8.34 6.69 -9.69
C THR A 50 7.39 5.95 -10.64
N ARG A 51 7.28 6.44 -11.87
CA ARG A 51 6.46 5.79 -12.89
C ARG A 51 6.95 4.36 -13.17
N GLU A 52 8.26 4.15 -13.19
CA GLU A 52 8.88 2.85 -13.41
C GLU A 52 8.53 1.87 -12.28
N GLU A 53 8.44 2.35 -11.03
CA GLU A 53 8.08 1.53 -9.88
C GLU A 53 6.59 1.13 -9.91
N ILE A 54 5.73 2.05 -10.34
CA ILE A 54 4.30 1.78 -10.59
C ILE A 54 4.15 0.77 -11.73
N ASP A 55 4.89 0.95 -12.83
CA ASP A 55 4.81 0.11 -14.01
C ASP A 55 5.36 -1.30 -13.77
N ALA A 56 6.43 -1.43 -12.98
CA ALA A 56 6.99 -2.72 -12.57
C ALA A 56 6.15 -3.45 -11.51
N SER A 57 5.22 -2.75 -10.85
CA SER A 57 4.34 -3.33 -9.85
C SER A 57 3.12 -4.01 -10.50
N PRO A 58 2.79 -5.25 -10.10
CA PRO A 58 1.60 -5.95 -10.61
C PRO A 58 0.30 -5.39 -10.03
N ALA A 59 0.37 -4.82 -8.83
CA ALA A 59 -0.75 -4.17 -8.14
C ALA A 59 -0.24 -2.98 -7.32
N ILE A 60 -1.13 -2.00 -7.13
CA ILE A 60 -0.95 -0.85 -6.25
C ILE A 60 -1.85 -1.04 -5.05
N LEU A 61 -1.28 -0.96 -3.85
CA LEU A 61 -2.05 -1.01 -2.61
C LEU A 61 -2.24 0.39 -2.07
N VAL A 62 -3.47 0.74 -1.78
CA VAL A 62 -3.83 2.04 -1.23
C VAL A 62 -4.32 1.81 0.18
N VAL A 63 -3.53 2.22 1.15
CA VAL A 63 -3.91 2.21 2.56
C VAL A 63 -4.31 3.64 2.93
N ALA A 64 -5.60 3.92 2.90
CA ALA A 64 -6.13 5.24 3.23
C ALA A 64 -7.55 5.12 3.77
N ASP A 65 -7.87 5.95 4.77
CA ASP A 65 -9.25 6.08 5.27
C ASP A 65 -10.08 7.11 4.48
N ARG A 66 -9.47 7.72 3.45
CA ARG A 66 -10.07 8.74 2.58
C ARG A 66 -9.74 8.47 1.12
N ALA A 67 -10.54 9.05 0.22
CA ALA A 67 -10.25 9.04 -1.20
C ALA A 67 -8.89 9.72 -1.49
N ILE A 68 -8.14 9.13 -2.41
CA ILE A 68 -6.87 9.64 -2.90
C ILE A 68 -6.97 9.91 -4.40
N ASP A 69 -6.08 10.76 -4.91
CA ASP A 69 -5.90 10.87 -6.37
C ASP A 69 -5.10 9.66 -6.87
N ASP A 70 -5.77 8.80 -7.63
CA ASP A 70 -5.23 7.58 -8.19
C ASP A 70 -5.01 7.66 -9.72
N ALA A 71 -5.09 8.85 -10.32
CA ALA A 71 -4.98 9.03 -11.77
C ALA A 71 -3.67 8.46 -12.35
N ARG A 72 -2.59 8.52 -11.57
CA ARG A 72 -1.26 7.98 -11.89
C ARG A 72 -1.14 6.45 -11.78
N PHE A 73 -2.15 5.78 -11.22
CA PHE A 73 -2.26 4.33 -11.13
C PHE A 73 -3.28 3.76 -12.12
N ASN A 74 -3.81 4.58 -13.04
CA ASN A 74 -4.81 4.14 -14.00
C ASN A 74 -4.31 2.97 -14.86
N GLY A 75 -5.17 1.97 -15.06
CA GLY A 75 -4.83 0.72 -15.74
C GLY A 75 -4.06 -0.29 -14.89
N LYS A 76 -3.67 0.05 -13.66
CA LYS A 76 -3.15 -0.90 -12.68
C LYS A 76 -4.27 -1.48 -11.84
N ARG A 77 -4.05 -2.68 -11.31
CA ARG A 77 -4.91 -3.24 -10.27
C ARG A 77 -4.69 -2.46 -8.98
N ILE A 78 -5.74 -1.81 -8.49
CA ILE A 78 -5.73 -1.07 -7.23
C ILE A 78 -6.46 -1.90 -6.17
N VAL A 79 -5.83 -2.07 -5.01
CA VAL A 79 -6.45 -2.70 -3.84
C VAL A 79 -6.45 -1.71 -2.69
N THR A 80 -7.63 -1.33 -2.23
CA THR A 80 -7.79 -0.36 -1.15
C THR A 80 -8.03 -1.06 0.19
N LEU A 81 -7.37 -0.60 1.24
CA LEU A 81 -7.42 -1.13 2.60
C LEU A 81 -7.50 0.03 3.60
N SER A 82 -8.12 -0.21 4.75
CA SER A 82 -8.09 0.76 5.84
C SER A 82 -6.78 0.72 6.61
N PHE A 83 -6.48 1.78 7.36
CA PHE A 83 -5.27 1.82 8.19
C PHE A 83 -5.21 0.69 9.20
N GLY A 84 -6.35 0.45 9.87
CA GLY A 84 -6.46 -0.56 10.90
C GLY A 84 -6.10 -1.95 10.37
N GLN A 85 -6.54 -2.26 9.15
CA GLN A 85 -6.22 -3.53 8.48
C GLN A 85 -4.72 -3.64 8.17
N ALA A 86 -4.09 -2.57 7.69
CA ALA A 86 -2.66 -2.60 7.37
C ALA A 86 -1.75 -2.72 8.60
N VAL A 87 -2.14 -2.11 9.72
CA VAL A 87 -1.42 -2.22 10.99
C VAL A 87 -1.59 -3.61 11.60
N GLN A 88 -2.80 -4.16 11.56
CA GLN A 88 -3.10 -5.44 12.22
C GLN A 88 -2.57 -6.65 11.47
N ASP A 89 -2.62 -6.64 10.13
CA ASP A 89 -2.28 -7.81 9.32
C ASP A 89 -1.50 -7.44 8.05
N ALA A 90 -0.22 -7.12 8.24
CA ALA A 90 0.72 -6.87 7.16
C ALA A 90 0.83 -8.04 6.15
N ARG A 91 0.60 -9.30 6.59
CA ARG A 91 0.60 -10.46 5.69
C ARG A 91 -0.63 -10.47 4.80
N ALA A 92 -1.81 -10.18 5.33
CA ALA A 92 -3.04 -10.06 4.54
C ALA A 92 -2.91 -8.95 3.49
N VAL A 93 -2.29 -7.82 3.84
CA VAL A 93 -1.98 -6.74 2.90
C VAL A 93 -1.13 -7.26 1.74
N LEU A 94 -0.01 -7.94 2.05
CA LEU A 94 0.87 -8.50 1.02
C LEU A 94 0.22 -9.61 0.20
N ALA A 95 -0.70 -10.39 0.79
CA ALA A 95 -1.45 -11.42 0.09
C ALA A 95 -2.48 -10.83 -0.88
N ALA A 96 -3.19 -9.78 -0.49
CA ALA A 96 -4.15 -9.08 -1.35
C ALA A 96 -3.48 -8.46 -2.59
N ALA A 97 -2.21 -8.06 -2.45
CA ALA A 97 -1.34 -7.63 -3.53
C ALA A 97 -0.98 -8.72 -4.54
N ASN A 98 -1.05 -9.98 -4.13
CA ASN A 98 -0.53 -11.13 -4.86
C ASN A 98 -1.61 -11.97 -5.54
N ALA A 99 -2.88 -11.79 -5.16
CA ALA A 99 -3.97 -12.56 -5.75
C ALA A 99 -4.19 -12.13 -7.22
N GLU A 100 -3.93 -13.05 -8.16
CA GLU A 100 -4.36 -12.93 -9.56
C GLU A 100 -5.90 -12.92 -9.73
N ALA A 101 -6.67 -13.17 -8.66
CA ALA A 101 -8.14 -13.17 -8.64
C ALA A 101 -8.71 -11.83 -8.14
N PRO A 102 -9.87 -11.35 -8.61
CA PRO A 102 -10.38 -10.00 -8.33
C PRO A 102 -10.55 -9.78 -6.83
N ALA A 103 -9.97 -8.69 -6.32
CA ALA A 103 -10.10 -8.31 -4.92
C ALA A 103 -11.51 -7.77 -4.67
N SER A 104 -12.47 -8.65 -4.41
CA SER A 104 -13.63 -8.29 -3.59
C SER A 104 -13.26 -8.52 -2.12
N LEU A 105 -12.53 -7.59 -1.54
CA LEU A 105 -12.59 -7.34 -0.10
C LEU A 105 -13.57 -6.18 0.11
N VAL A 106 -14.82 -6.46 -0.24
CA VAL A 106 -15.97 -5.72 0.27
C VAL A 106 -16.47 -6.52 1.46
N ASN A 107 -16.32 -5.97 2.66
CA ASN A 107 -17.25 -6.21 3.76
C ASN A 107 -17.09 -5.01 4.69
N ALA A 108 -18.02 -4.06 4.73
CA ALA A 108 -19.36 -4.23 5.31
C ALA A 108 -19.27 -4.56 6.81
N ALA A 109 -19.23 -3.50 7.61
CA ALA A 109 -20.01 -3.32 8.84
C ALA A 109 -19.93 -1.83 9.21
#